data_AF-F4XF88-F1
#
_entry.id   AF-F4XF88-F1
#
_cell.length_a   1.000
_cell.length_b   1.000
_cell.length_c   1.000
_cell.angle_alpha   90.00
_cell.angle_beta   90.00
_cell.angle_gamma   90.00
#
_symmetry.space_group_name_H-M   'P 1'
#
loop_
_entity.id
_entity.type
_entity.pdbx_description
1 polymer ?
#
loop_
_entity_poly.entity_id
_entity_poly.type
_entity_poly.pdbx_seq_one_letter_code
_entity_poly.pdbx_strand_id
1 'polypeptide(L)'
;MSPSILAGRDRMALDNGMNLRLLSALEVLQARREADSLCRSSSERALCSNACLLARALETQEGEPVFSSGEAVLSGLRVEEISALARTWSQFNREENPPLTLSREQAEQVKKK
;
A
#
# COMPACT_ATOMS: atom_id res chain seq x y z
N MET A 1 25.98 12.61 4.75
CA MET A 1 24.92 11.59 4.68
C MET A 1 23.96 12.03 3.59
N SER A 2 23.99 11.35 2.45
CA SER A 2 23.06 11.61 1.36
C SER A 2 21.63 11.33 1.85
N PRO A 3 20.62 12.14 1.50
CA PRO A 3 19.24 11.74 1.73
C PRO A 3 19.03 10.42 1.00
N SER A 4 18.51 9.42 1.71
CA SER A 4 18.12 8.15 1.10
C SER A 4 17.15 8.46 -0.06
N ILE A 5 17.23 7.73 -1.17
CA ILE A 5 16.25 7.84 -2.27
C ILE A 5 14.81 7.59 -1.74
N LEU A 6 14.71 6.99 -0.55
CA LEU A 6 13.53 6.68 0.23
C LEU A 6 13.11 7.81 1.21
N ALA A 7 13.39 9.09 0.91
CA ALA A 7 13.06 10.22 1.81
C ALA A 7 11.54 10.54 1.90
N GLY A 8 10.69 9.64 1.42
CA GLY A 8 9.23 9.71 1.52
C GLY A 8 8.72 9.26 2.89
N ARG A 9 7.44 9.55 3.17
CA ARG A 9 6.75 9.04 4.37
C ARG A 9 6.41 7.56 4.17
N ASP A 10 6.76 6.72 5.13
CA ASP A 10 6.42 5.29 5.10
C ASP A 10 5.00 4.99 5.60
N ARG A 11 4.35 5.96 6.25
CA ARG A 11 3.02 5.83 6.87
C ARG A 11 2.14 7.04 6.57
N MET A 12 0.85 6.79 6.40
CA MET A 12 -0.21 7.79 6.24
C MET A 12 -1.31 7.54 7.27
N ALA A 13 -1.59 8.54 8.09
CA ALA A 13 -2.68 8.47 9.08
C ALA A 13 -4.05 8.54 8.39
N LEU A 14 -5.00 7.77 8.90
CA LEU A 14 -6.41 7.79 8.56
C LEU A 14 -7.21 8.48 9.67
N ASP A 15 -8.36 9.06 9.32
CA ASP A 15 -9.21 9.83 10.25
C ASP A 15 -9.80 9.00 11.40
N ASN A 16 -9.74 7.67 11.29
CA ASN A 16 -10.28 6.71 12.27
C ASN A 16 -9.23 6.16 13.23
N GLY A 17 -8.06 6.79 13.33
CA GLY A 17 -7.00 6.34 14.24
C GLY A 17 -6.28 5.08 13.76
N MET A 18 -6.30 4.80 12.45
CA MET A 18 -5.48 3.77 11.82
C MET A 18 -4.44 4.43 10.91
N ASN A 19 -3.44 3.66 10.48
CA ASN A 19 -2.42 4.08 9.54
C ASN A 19 -2.37 3.14 8.34
N LEU A 20 -2.04 3.69 7.17
CA LEU A 20 -1.63 2.94 5.99
C LEU A 20 -0.12 3.02 5.85
N ARG A 21 0.55 1.87 5.79
CA ARG A 21 2.00 1.75 5.63
C ARG A 21 2.36 1.33 4.21
N LEU A 22 3.49 1.84 3.69
CA LEU A 22 4.12 1.32 2.47
C LEU A 22 4.63 -0.11 2.69
N LEU A 23 4.38 -0.97 1.72
CA LEU A 23 4.78 -2.37 1.77
C LEU A 23 6.08 -2.57 1.02
N SER A 24 6.94 -3.43 1.56
CA SER A 24 8.09 -3.95 0.83
C SER A 24 7.63 -4.80 -0.37
N ALA A 25 8.52 -4.96 -1.36
CA ALA A 25 8.24 -5.82 -2.51
C ALA A 25 7.90 -7.26 -2.11
N LEU A 26 8.52 -7.78 -1.04
CA LEU A 26 8.25 -9.13 -0.53
C LEU A 26 6.83 -9.23 0.04
N GLU A 27 6.39 -8.25 0.82
CA GLU A 27 5.05 -8.22 1.40
C GLU A 27 3.97 -8.15 0.31
N VAL A 28 4.22 -7.40 -0.77
CA VAL A 28 3.32 -7.37 -1.94
C VAL A 28 3.25 -8.73 -2.61
N LEU A 29 4.37 -9.44 -2.76
CA LEU A 29 4.38 -10.80 -3.33
C LEU A 29 3.66 -11.80 -2.42
N GLN A 30 3.82 -11.69 -1.11
CA GLN A 30 3.12 -12.53 -0.13
C GLN A 30 1.60 -12.28 -0.20
N ALA A 31 1.17 -11.02 -0.25
CA ALA A 31 -0.24 -10.66 -0.41
C ALA A 31 -0.86 -11.26 -1.68
N ARG A 32 -0.12 -11.24 -2.80
CA ARG A 32 -0.57 -11.84 -4.07
C ARG A 32 -0.73 -13.36 -3.97
N ARG A 33 0.24 -14.05 -3.36
CA ARG A 33 0.17 -15.52 -3.16
C ARG A 33 -0.97 -15.93 -2.25
N GLU A 34 -1.21 -15.15 -1.18
CA GLU A 34 -2.34 -15.36 -0.30
C GLU A 34 -3.67 -15.13 -1.05
N ALA A 35 -3.76 -14.04 -1.81
CA ALA A 35 -4.94 -13.77 -2.63
C ALA A 35 -5.21 -14.88 -3.65
N ASP A 36 -4.18 -15.39 -4.33
CA ASP A 36 -4.26 -16.54 -5.24
C ASP A 36 -4.84 -17.78 -4.55
N SER A 37 -4.52 -17.97 -3.27
CA SER A 37 -5.01 -19.11 -2.48
C SER A 37 -6.46 -18.93 -2.00
N LEU A 38 -6.90 -17.67 -1.80
CA LEU A 38 -8.26 -17.34 -1.39
C LEU A 38 -9.25 -17.30 -2.57
N CYS A 39 -8.80 -16.88 -3.75
CA CYS A 39 -9.65 -16.74 -4.92
C CYS A 39 -10.14 -18.10 -5.44
N ARG A 40 -11.45 -18.23 -5.63
CA ARG A 40 -12.05 -19.38 -6.33
C ARG A 40 -12.33 -19.08 -7.80
N SER A 41 -12.41 -17.81 -8.16
CA SER A 41 -12.69 -17.34 -9.51
C SER A 41 -11.82 -16.13 -9.89
N SER A 42 -11.68 -15.89 -11.20
CA SER A 42 -10.99 -14.70 -11.70
C SER A 42 -11.69 -13.39 -11.33
N SER A 43 -13.02 -13.42 -11.12
CA SER A 43 -13.81 -12.27 -10.69
C SER A 43 -13.51 -11.83 -9.25
N GLU A 44 -13.16 -12.76 -8.36
CA GLU A 44 -12.82 -12.46 -6.96
C GLU A 44 -11.40 -11.89 -6.81
N ARG A 45 -10.55 -12.09 -7.81
CA ARG A 45 -9.11 -11.79 -7.77
C ARG A 45 -8.77 -10.39 -7.32
N ALA A 46 -9.48 -9.39 -7.85
CA ALA A 46 -9.26 -8.00 -7.49
C ALA A 46 -9.58 -7.76 -6.00
N LEU A 47 -10.69 -8.30 -5.52
CA LEU A 47 -11.14 -8.11 -4.14
C LEU A 47 -10.22 -8.82 -3.15
N CYS A 48 -9.87 -10.09 -3.39
CA CYS A 48 -8.94 -10.83 -2.55
C CYS A 48 -7.54 -10.19 -2.54
N SER A 49 -7.06 -9.70 -3.70
CA SER A 49 -5.78 -9.00 -3.77
C SER A 49 -5.78 -7.73 -2.92
N ASN A 50 -6.85 -6.93 -3.00
CA ASN A 50 -7.01 -5.74 -2.18
C ASN A 50 -7.09 -6.09 -0.69
N ALA A 51 -7.82 -7.14 -0.32
CA ALA A 51 -7.94 -7.58 1.06
C ALA A 51 -6.60 -8.03 1.65
N CYS A 52 -5.85 -8.89 0.93
CA CYS A 52 -4.53 -9.35 1.38
C CYS A 52 -3.49 -8.22 1.46
N LEU A 53 -3.62 -7.20 0.60
CA LEU A 53 -2.81 -5.99 0.66
C LEU A 53 -3.14 -5.18 1.92
N LEU A 54 -4.42 -4.94 2.19
CA LEU A 54 -4.87 -4.18 3.36
C LEU A 54 -4.53 -4.87 4.67
N ALA A 55 -4.57 -6.20 4.73
CA ALA A 55 -4.17 -6.96 5.92
C ALA A 55 -2.74 -6.66 6.37
N ARG A 56 -1.86 -6.26 5.44
CA ARG A 56 -0.47 -5.90 5.73
C ARG A 56 -0.26 -4.40 5.84
N ALA A 57 -1.01 -3.63 5.06
CA ALA A 57 -0.85 -2.19 4.97
C ALA A 57 -1.55 -1.43 6.11
N LEU A 58 -2.64 -1.97 6.64
CA LEU A 58 -3.43 -1.31 7.67
C LEU A 58 -2.90 -1.64 9.05
N GLU A 59 -2.46 -0.61 9.76
CA GLU A 59 -1.89 -0.72 11.11
C GLU A 59 -2.62 0.18 12.10
N THR A 60 -2.55 -0.18 13.38
CA THR A 60 -2.95 0.68 14.49
C THR A 60 -2.01 1.88 14.60
N GLN A 61 -2.33 2.84 15.48
CA GLN A 61 -1.40 3.93 15.81
C GLN A 61 -0.07 3.42 16.42
N GLU A 62 -0.11 2.24 17.03
CA GLU A 62 1.04 1.58 17.66
C GLU A 62 1.88 0.78 16.66
N GLY A 63 1.41 0.68 15.40
CA GLY A 63 2.13 0.01 14.31
C GLY A 63 1.87 -1.50 14.23
N GLU A 64 0.84 -2.00 14.92
CA GLU A 64 0.42 -3.39 14.84
C GLU A 64 -0.57 -3.61 13.68
N PRO A 65 -0.50 -4.73 12.96
CA PRO A 65 -1.46 -5.01 11.89
C PRO A 65 -2.87 -5.14 12.45
N VAL A 66 -3.83 -4.43 11.84
CA VAL A 66 -5.25 -4.44 12.29
C VAL A 66 -5.91 -5.78 12.00
N PHE A 67 -5.47 -6.46 10.94
CA PHE A 67 -6.00 -7.74 10.51
C PHE A 67 -4.87 -8.78 10.42
N SER A 68 -5.16 -10.02 10.78
CA SER A 68 -4.19 -11.12 10.73
C SER A 68 -4.02 -11.72 9.33
N SER A 69 -5.00 -11.54 8.43
CA SER A 69 -5.00 -12.11 7.08
C SER A 69 -5.96 -11.37 6.13
N GLY A 70 -5.84 -11.63 4.82
CA GLY A 70 -6.80 -11.14 3.83
C GLY A 70 -8.20 -11.69 4.03
N GLU A 71 -8.34 -12.92 4.54
CA GLU A 71 -9.64 -13.50 4.90
C GLU A 71 -10.32 -12.73 6.05
N ALA A 72 -9.54 -12.30 7.05
CA ALA A 72 -10.04 -11.46 8.14
C ALA A 72 -10.55 -10.11 7.62
N VAL A 73 -9.87 -9.52 6.62
CA VAL A 73 -10.32 -8.30 5.95
C VAL A 73 -11.63 -8.53 5.20
N LEU A 74 -11.73 -9.62 4.42
CA LEU A 74 -12.97 -9.97 3.69
C LEU A 74 -14.15 -10.22 4.62
N SER A 75 -13.90 -10.73 5.82
CA SER A 75 -14.93 -11.00 6.83
C SER A 75 -15.31 -9.76 7.65
N GLY A 76 -14.37 -8.82 7.82
CA GLY A 76 -14.52 -7.68 8.73
C GLY A 76 -14.90 -6.36 8.04
N LEU A 77 -14.66 -6.21 6.74
CA LEU A 77 -14.92 -4.98 6.00
C LEU A 77 -15.91 -5.20 4.85
N ARG A 78 -16.66 -4.14 4.53
CA ARG A 78 -17.52 -4.12 3.35
C ARG A 78 -16.69 -3.95 2.08
N VAL A 79 -17.23 -4.39 0.95
CA VAL A 79 -16.56 -4.32 -0.37
C VAL A 79 -16.18 -2.88 -0.72
N GLU A 80 -17.03 -1.90 -0.37
CA GLU A 80 -16.80 -0.48 -0.59
C GLU A 80 -15.61 0.04 0.23
N GLU A 81 -15.48 -0.41 1.48
CA GLU A 81 -14.39 -0.02 2.39
C GLU A 81 -13.05 -0.58 1.91
N ILE A 82 -13.03 -1.85 1.52
CA ILE A 82 -11.85 -2.49 0.93
C ILE A 82 -11.41 -1.74 -0.32
N SER A 83 -12.37 -1.40 -1.19
CA SER A 83 -12.08 -0.69 -2.44
C SER A 83 -11.58 0.74 -2.19
N ALA A 84 -12.16 1.45 -1.23
CA ALA A 84 -11.75 2.80 -0.87
C ALA A 84 -10.34 2.81 -0.27
N LEU A 85 -10.08 1.96 0.74
CA LEU A 85 -8.79 1.88 1.39
C LEU A 85 -7.67 1.44 0.43
N ALA A 86 -7.93 0.47 -0.44
CA ALA A 86 -6.95 0.03 -1.44
C ALA A 86 -6.61 1.15 -2.46
N ARG A 87 -7.60 1.96 -2.85
CA ARG A 87 -7.37 3.14 -3.71
C ARG A 87 -6.54 4.19 -2.99
N THR A 88 -6.89 4.50 -1.74
CA THR A 88 -6.14 5.44 -0.90
C THR A 88 -4.70 4.99 -0.70
N TRP A 89 -4.46 3.71 -0.42
CA TRP A 89 -3.11 3.15 -0.35
C TRP A 89 -2.36 3.25 -1.68
N SER A 90 -3.02 2.96 -2.81
CA SER A 90 -2.39 3.04 -4.13
C SER A 90 -2.00 4.46 -4.52
N GLN A 91 -2.77 5.47 -4.11
CA GLN A 91 -2.45 6.89 -4.29
C GLN A 91 -1.22 7.25 -3.47
N PHE A 92 -1.26 6.93 -2.17
CA PHE A 92 -0.14 7.14 -1.25
C PHE A 92 1.16 6.50 -1.76
N ASN A 93 1.11 5.23 -2.18
CA ASN A 93 2.27 4.54 -2.73
C ASN A 93 2.85 5.22 -3.98
N ARG A 94 2.01 5.83 -4.82
CA ARG A 94 2.44 6.54 -6.03
C ARG A 94 3.03 7.92 -5.74
N GLU A 95 2.50 8.61 -4.74
CA GLU A 95 3.01 9.92 -4.30
C GLU A 95 4.40 9.79 -3.66
N GLU A 96 4.60 8.75 -2.86
CA GLU A 96 5.87 8.51 -2.15
C GLU A 96 6.90 7.74 -3.01
N ASN A 97 6.46 7.05 -4.07
CA ASN A 97 7.33 6.47 -5.10
C ASN A 97 7.06 7.11 -6.47
N PRO A 98 7.41 8.39 -6.67
CA PRO A 98 7.26 9.01 -7.97
C PRO A 98 8.13 8.24 -8.99
N PRO A 99 7.60 7.94 -10.19
CA PRO A 99 8.40 7.30 -11.23
C PRO A 99 9.63 8.18 -11.52
N LEU A 100 10.79 7.54 -11.73
CA LEU A 100 12.07 8.18 -12.07
C LEU A 100 12.06 8.93 -13.42
N THR A 101 10.91 9.31 -13.95
CA THR A 101 10.77 10.30 -15.03
C THR A 101 11.00 11.70 -14.45
N LEU A 102 12.20 11.94 -13.92
CA LEU A 102 12.79 13.25 -14.03
C LEU A 102 12.94 13.50 -15.53
N SER A 103 12.06 14.29 -16.12
CA SER A 103 12.32 14.86 -17.44
C SER A 103 13.72 15.49 -17.38
N ARG A 104 14.53 15.25 -18.42
CA ARG A 104 15.92 15.71 -18.53
C ARG A 104 16.10 17.20 -18.17
N GLU A 105 15.03 17.99 -18.33
CA GLU A 105 14.91 19.42 -18.01
C GLU A 105 14.94 19.74 -16.50
N GLN A 106 14.45 18.86 -15.62
CA GLN A 106 14.46 19.08 -14.17
C GLN A 106 15.81 18.69 -13.53
N ALA A 107 16.54 17.74 -14.14
CA ALA A 107 17.86 17.33 -13.67
C ALA A 107 18.94 18.43 -13.85
N GLU A 108 18.80 19.30 -14.85
CA GLU A 108 19.75 20.40 -15.10
C GLU A 108 19.54 21.61 -14.17
N GLN A 109 18.37 21.75 -13.53
CA GLN A 109 18.16 22.82 -12.52
C GLN A 109 18.83 22.52 -11.17
N VAL A 110 19.12 21.25 -10.87
CA VAL A 110 19.75 20.84 -9.60
C VAL A 110 21.27 21.04 -9.62
N LYS A 111 21.90 21.13 -10.79
CA LYS A 111 23.36 21.38 -10.93
C LYS A 111 23.77 22.85 -10.75
N LYS A 112 22.82 23.78 -10.60
CA LYS A 112 23.09 25.23 -10.45
C LYS A 112 22.83 25.77 -9.04
N LYS A 113 23.11 24.98 -8.00
CA LYS A 113 23.32 25.50 -6.65
C LYS A 113 24.73 25.17 -6.18
#